data_AF-A0AAX1D8R2-F1
#
_entry.id   AF-A0AAX1D8R2-F1
#
_cell.length_a   1.000
_cell.length_b   1.000
_cell.length_c   1.000
_cell.angle_alpha   90.00
_cell.angle_beta   90.00
_cell.angle_gamma   90.00
#
_symmetry.space_group_name_H-M   'P 1'
#
loop_
_entity.id
_entity.type
_entity.pdbx_description
1 polymer ?
#
loop_
_entity_poly.entity_id
_entity_poly.type
_entity_poly.pdbx_seq_one_letter_code
_entity_poly.pdbx_strand_id
1 'polypeptide(L)'
;MNSINSTYLARDVIAHHLRLFGIRGAQAPRILVAPHAEELAQLDPDGVLVIVQPQESACAVLGVHRKIVTGIVPRVFVGYQGLPAAARLRSLHDFHAYEAAGDVLLSDAQHGPVWLVLRHGRSTVILVGTELAADLIRYRQGDPAQVMGDRGGDLWGIAGERPVYLYAAQREGEDDHCRHADYWALLLATALERHTQLVREPMFPCNAPGAVVVTGDDDQAFLDKYAEQQRVLGDTPITYLLHPLTKHTRKTLRQMRRANPRVDLGIHPDALETPDEYGDRLQEQVEWYRGLVGEQPESVRNHGFLNDGYWGHLPSWEREGIVFSSNLPGVGGTVLNGSLLPARMAMPEGLTGHWSLLTTFGDGMCSIYGWSQEEARQRILKYGQAVRDSGLPGILVFNLHPQNISEMPGLHQAVHDLIAEGFLAWNMRDCLDWALAADGQAPRRRARQGGLSRLLAGLKFWEARGK
;
A
#
# COMPACT_ATOMS: atom_id res chain seq x y z
N MET A 1 -4.54 6.20 25.49
CA MET A 1 -5.62 6.08 24.49
C MET A 1 -6.71 5.18 25.06
N ASN A 2 -7.98 5.53 24.93
CA ASN A 2 -9.09 4.70 25.44
C ASN A 2 -9.11 3.35 24.69
N SER A 3 -9.14 2.24 25.43
CA SER A 3 -9.06 0.88 24.87
C SER A 3 -10.14 0.58 23.82
N ILE A 4 -11.32 1.20 23.93
CA ILE A 4 -12.47 0.98 23.04
C ILE A 4 -12.18 1.43 21.59
N ASN A 5 -11.49 2.57 21.38
CA ASN A 5 -11.18 3.04 20.02
C ASN A 5 -10.13 2.15 19.33
N SER A 6 -9.25 1.52 20.12
CA SER A 6 -8.22 0.61 19.60
C SER A 6 -8.83 -0.64 18.96
N THR A 7 -9.84 -1.24 19.60
CA THR A 7 -10.49 -2.47 19.13
C THR A 7 -11.21 -2.28 17.79
N TYR A 8 -11.94 -1.17 17.62
CA TYR A 8 -12.63 -0.87 16.36
C TYR A 8 -11.65 -0.63 15.22
N LEU A 9 -10.61 0.18 15.45
CA LEU A 9 -9.57 0.42 14.46
C LEU A 9 -8.89 -0.88 14.05
N ALA A 10 -8.52 -1.74 15.01
CA ALA A 10 -7.86 -3.00 14.73
C ALA A 10 -8.71 -3.92 13.83
N ARG A 11 -10.00 -4.03 14.14
CA ARG A 11 -10.97 -4.78 13.32
C ARG A 11 -11.02 -4.24 11.89
N ASP A 12 -11.14 -2.93 11.75
CA ASP A 12 -11.33 -2.29 10.44
C ASP A 12 -10.05 -2.37 9.59
N VAL A 13 -8.86 -2.26 10.20
CA VAL A 13 -7.55 -2.47 9.55
C VAL A 13 -7.43 -3.89 8.99
N ILE A 14 -7.78 -4.92 9.78
CA ILE A 14 -7.71 -6.31 9.35
C ILE A 14 -8.70 -6.55 8.20
N ALA A 15 -9.94 -6.08 8.34
CA ALA A 15 -10.97 -6.19 7.30
C ALA A 15 -10.54 -5.51 5.99
N HIS A 16 -9.94 -4.32 6.09
CA HIS A 16 -9.43 -3.56 4.97
C HIS A 16 -8.37 -4.34 4.18
N HIS A 17 -7.38 -4.92 4.86
CA HIS A 17 -6.36 -5.71 4.19
C HIS A 17 -6.93 -6.99 3.59
N LEU A 18 -7.85 -7.68 4.26
CA LEU A 18 -8.53 -8.85 3.69
C LEU A 18 -9.26 -8.52 2.37
N ARG A 19 -9.90 -7.36 2.27
CA ARG A 19 -10.56 -6.89 1.05
C ARG A 19 -9.58 -6.64 -0.11
N LEU A 20 -8.42 -6.06 0.17
CA LEU A 20 -7.33 -5.90 -0.81
C LEU A 20 -6.81 -7.26 -1.31
N PHE A 21 -6.83 -8.26 -0.43
CA PHE A 21 -6.46 -9.64 -0.72
C PHE A 21 -7.62 -10.50 -1.23
N GLY A 22 -8.71 -9.90 -1.70
CA GLY A 22 -9.78 -10.59 -2.42
C GLY A 22 -10.86 -11.24 -1.55
N ILE A 23 -10.82 -11.12 -0.22
CA ILE A 23 -11.90 -11.54 0.66
C ILE A 23 -12.91 -10.39 0.75
N ARG A 24 -13.89 -10.37 -0.16
CA ARG A 24 -14.85 -9.28 -0.35
C ARG A 24 -16.30 -9.76 -0.18
N GLY A 25 -17.22 -8.82 0.04
CA GLY A 25 -18.67 -9.07 0.00
C GLY A 25 -19.31 -9.53 1.31
N ALA A 26 -20.56 -10.00 1.21
CA ALA A 26 -21.43 -10.33 2.34
C ALA A 26 -20.99 -11.55 3.17
N GLN A 27 -20.03 -12.33 2.66
CA GLN A 27 -19.46 -13.48 3.35
C GLN A 27 -18.14 -13.15 4.06
N ALA A 28 -17.79 -11.86 4.23
CA ALA A 28 -16.60 -11.48 4.98
C ALA A 28 -16.62 -12.07 6.41
N PRO A 29 -15.47 -12.53 6.92
CA PRO A 29 -15.41 -13.10 8.26
C PRO A 29 -15.75 -12.03 9.30
N ARG A 30 -16.44 -12.45 10.38
CA ARG A 30 -16.61 -11.57 11.53
C ARG A 30 -15.29 -11.54 12.30
N ILE A 31 -14.74 -10.34 12.49
CA ILE A 31 -13.47 -10.12 13.19
C ILE A 31 -13.78 -9.64 14.61
N LEU A 32 -13.21 -10.32 15.60
CA LEU A 32 -13.24 -9.96 17.01
C LEU A 32 -11.82 -9.75 17.51
N VAL A 33 -11.57 -8.66 18.23
CA VAL A 33 -10.24 -8.32 18.75
C VAL A 33 -10.31 -8.29 20.26
N ALA A 34 -9.47 -9.10 20.90
CA ALA A 34 -9.42 -9.32 22.33
C ALA A 34 -10.79 -9.59 23.00
N PRO A 35 -11.67 -10.44 22.42
CA PRO A 35 -13.01 -10.64 22.99
C PRO A 35 -12.97 -11.36 24.34
N HIS A 36 -14.02 -11.14 25.12
CA HIS A 36 -14.35 -11.92 26.33
C HIS A 36 -15.37 -13.04 26.02
N ALA A 37 -15.58 -13.94 26.98
CA ALA A 37 -16.53 -15.06 26.85
C ALA A 37 -17.96 -14.63 26.45
N GLU A 38 -18.44 -13.51 26.96
CA GLU A 38 -19.80 -13.01 26.70
C GLU A 38 -20.03 -12.66 25.23
N GLU A 39 -19.00 -12.13 24.56
CA GLU A 39 -19.07 -11.80 23.13
C GLU A 39 -19.13 -13.07 22.28
N LEU A 40 -18.46 -14.16 22.70
CA LEU A 40 -18.50 -15.45 22.03
C LEU A 40 -19.86 -16.15 22.22
N ALA A 41 -20.46 -16.02 23.40
CA ALA A 41 -21.77 -16.61 23.70
C ALA A 41 -22.91 -16.01 22.85
N GLN A 42 -22.73 -14.79 22.34
CA GLN A 42 -23.69 -14.08 21.48
C GLN A 42 -23.46 -14.33 19.99
N LEU A 43 -22.50 -15.18 19.61
CA LEU A 43 -22.23 -15.46 18.20
C LEU A 43 -23.25 -16.45 17.64
N ASP A 44 -23.66 -16.20 16.41
CA ASP A 44 -24.45 -17.15 15.62
C ASP A 44 -23.65 -18.45 15.51
N PRO A 45 -24.26 -19.63 15.75
CA PRO A 45 -23.56 -20.91 15.63
C PRO A 45 -22.97 -21.17 14.23
N ASP A 46 -23.45 -20.49 13.19
CA ASP A 46 -23.02 -20.67 11.80
C ASP A 46 -22.22 -19.46 11.27
N GLY A 47 -20.92 -19.65 10.98
CA GLY A 47 -20.11 -18.58 10.38
C GLY A 47 -18.60 -18.82 10.33
N VAL A 48 -17.90 -17.81 9.82
CA VAL A 48 -16.44 -17.72 9.82
C VAL A 48 -16.02 -16.58 10.75
N LEU A 49 -15.20 -16.92 11.73
CA LEU A 49 -14.72 -15.99 12.75
C LEU A 49 -13.21 -15.84 12.66
N VAL A 50 -12.73 -14.60 12.74
CA VAL A 50 -11.30 -14.29 12.99
C VAL A 50 -11.22 -13.67 14.36
N ILE A 51 -10.56 -14.36 15.29
CA ILE A 51 -10.44 -13.92 16.68
C ILE A 51 -8.97 -13.61 16.98
N VAL A 52 -8.69 -12.34 17.24
CA VAL A 52 -7.34 -11.83 17.47
C VAL A 52 -7.12 -11.68 18.97
N GLN A 53 -6.08 -12.32 19.50
CA GLN A 53 -5.63 -12.24 20.89
C GLN A 53 -6.75 -12.27 21.95
N PRO A 54 -7.63 -13.29 21.93
CA PRO A 54 -8.75 -13.37 22.87
C PRO A 54 -8.30 -13.37 24.32
N GLN A 55 -9.20 -12.90 25.19
CA GLN A 55 -9.02 -12.95 26.63
C GLN A 55 -9.06 -14.38 27.17
N GLU A 56 -8.57 -14.59 28.38
CA GLU A 56 -8.51 -15.92 29.01
C GLU A 56 -9.89 -16.58 29.04
N SER A 57 -10.92 -15.80 29.37
CA SER A 57 -12.30 -16.30 29.42
C SER A 57 -12.83 -16.74 28.06
N ALA A 58 -12.48 -16.01 26.99
CA ALA A 58 -12.81 -16.42 25.62
C ALA A 58 -12.02 -17.67 25.19
N CYS A 59 -10.75 -17.79 25.58
CA CYS A 59 -9.94 -18.98 25.33
C CYS A 59 -10.56 -20.23 25.96
N ALA A 60 -11.06 -20.13 27.20
CA ALA A 60 -11.77 -21.21 27.87
C ALA A 60 -13.03 -21.67 27.12
N VAL A 61 -13.82 -20.74 26.57
CA VAL A 61 -14.99 -21.07 25.72
C VAL A 61 -14.59 -21.78 24.43
N LEU A 62 -13.45 -21.40 23.86
CA LEU A 62 -12.88 -22.02 22.66
C LEU A 62 -12.14 -23.35 22.95
N GLY A 63 -12.02 -23.74 24.22
CA GLY A 63 -11.31 -24.96 24.63
C GLY A 63 -9.80 -24.89 24.41
N VAL A 64 -9.21 -23.70 24.46
CA VAL A 64 -7.75 -23.50 24.31
C VAL A 64 -7.15 -22.81 25.52
N HIS A 65 -5.90 -23.14 25.82
CA HIS A 65 -5.09 -22.43 26.80
C HIS A 65 -4.15 -21.46 26.11
N ARG A 66 -4.08 -20.21 26.59
CA ARG A 66 -3.16 -19.21 26.06
C ARG A 66 -1.98 -18.98 27.00
N LYS A 67 -0.85 -18.66 26.42
CA LYS A 67 0.35 -18.14 27.10
C LYS A 67 0.73 -16.81 26.45
N ILE A 68 0.74 -15.74 27.24
CA ILE A 68 1.22 -14.44 26.77
C ILE A 68 2.76 -14.47 26.76
N VAL A 69 3.35 -14.10 25.63
CA VAL A 69 4.80 -14.05 25.43
C VAL A 69 5.19 -12.58 25.24
N THR A 70 5.94 -12.04 26.20
CA THR A 70 6.29 -10.61 26.26
C THR A 70 7.79 -10.36 26.20
N GLY A 71 8.19 -9.20 25.68
CA GLY A 71 9.56 -8.68 25.81
C GLY A 71 10.62 -9.38 24.94
N ILE A 72 10.21 -10.14 23.92
CA ILE A 72 11.11 -10.84 22.99
C ILE A 72 10.92 -10.41 21.53
N VAL A 73 10.42 -9.19 21.32
CA VAL A 73 10.18 -8.60 20.01
C VAL A 73 11.43 -7.85 19.52
N PRO A 74 11.70 -7.79 18.20
CA PRO A 74 10.94 -8.41 17.11
C PRO A 74 11.06 -9.94 17.08
N ARG A 75 9.99 -10.64 16.66
CA ARG A 75 9.95 -12.11 16.63
C ARG A 75 9.60 -12.66 15.26
N VAL A 76 10.42 -13.56 14.75
CA VAL A 76 10.21 -14.25 13.47
C VAL A 76 9.58 -15.61 13.72
N PHE A 77 8.51 -15.90 13.00
CA PHE A 77 7.76 -17.14 13.11
C PHE A 77 8.14 -18.16 12.04
N VAL A 78 7.79 -19.41 12.29
CA VAL A 78 8.10 -20.57 11.43
C VAL A 78 6.87 -21.43 11.20
N GLY A 79 6.98 -22.41 10.30
CA GLY A 79 5.97 -23.47 10.15
C GLY A 79 4.62 -23.01 9.60
N TYR A 80 4.61 -21.97 8.77
CA TYR A 80 3.40 -21.49 8.13
C TYR A 80 2.99 -22.37 6.95
N GLN A 81 1.69 -22.58 6.77
CA GLN A 81 1.15 -23.31 5.63
C GLN A 81 0.58 -22.36 4.58
N GLY A 82 0.90 -22.62 3.31
CA GLY A 82 0.28 -21.93 2.18
C GLY A 82 0.85 -20.58 1.80
N LEU A 83 1.97 -20.17 2.39
CA LEU A 83 2.72 -19.03 1.90
C LEU A 83 3.87 -19.46 0.97
N PRO A 84 4.37 -18.54 0.12
CA PRO A 84 5.57 -18.75 -0.66
C PRO A 84 6.79 -19.06 0.22
N ALA A 85 7.78 -19.77 -0.34
CA ALA A 85 9.03 -20.09 0.37
C ALA A 85 9.80 -18.83 0.82
N ALA A 86 9.67 -17.73 0.07
CA ALA A 86 10.27 -16.44 0.39
C ALA A 86 9.52 -15.65 1.49
N ALA A 87 8.36 -16.14 1.95
CA ALA A 87 7.61 -15.47 3.00
C ALA A 87 8.39 -15.47 4.31
N ARG A 88 8.36 -14.34 5.01
CA ARG A 88 8.93 -14.20 6.34
C ARG A 88 7.94 -13.42 7.17
N LEU A 89 7.44 -14.04 8.23
CA LEU A 89 6.47 -13.43 9.12
C LEU A 89 7.16 -13.00 10.40
N ARG A 90 7.17 -11.69 10.65
CA ARG A 90 7.81 -11.11 11.83
C ARG A 90 6.84 -10.19 12.56
N SER A 91 6.60 -10.45 13.84
CA SER A 91 5.86 -9.54 14.72
C SER A 91 6.82 -8.55 15.37
N LEU A 92 6.34 -7.33 15.55
CA LEU A 92 7.00 -6.25 16.28
C LEU A 92 6.38 -6.05 17.67
N HIS A 93 5.34 -6.83 17.98
CA HIS A 93 4.52 -6.72 19.19
C HIS A 93 4.46 -8.06 19.93
N ASP A 94 4.11 -7.99 21.21
CA ASP A 94 3.90 -9.17 22.05
C ASP A 94 2.82 -10.06 21.43
N PHE A 95 2.89 -11.37 21.73
CA PHE A 95 2.00 -12.34 21.10
C PHE A 95 1.55 -13.41 22.07
N HIS A 96 0.46 -14.09 21.72
CA HIS A 96 -0.06 -15.25 22.44
C HIS A 96 0.39 -16.52 21.73
N ALA A 97 0.93 -17.46 22.50
CA ALA A 97 1.07 -18.85 22.10
C ALA A 97 -0.09 -19.66 22.68
N TYR A 98 -0.43 -20.77 22.03
CA TYR A 98 -1.56 -21.62 22.40
C TYR A 98 -1.13 -23.07 22.53
N GLU A 99 -1.77 -23.81 23.43
CA GLU A 99 -1.70 -25.27 23.42
C GLU A 99 -2.47 -25.82 22.21
N ALA A 100 -1.90 -26.82 21.52
CA ALA A 100 -2.41 -27.28 20.24
C ALA A 100 -3.72 -28.07 20.40
N ALA A 101 -4.86 -27.44 20.11
CA ALA A 101 -6.18 -28.09 20.06
C ALA A 101 -6.80 -28.13 18.65
N GLY A 102 -6.03 -27.79 17.59
CA GLY A 102 -6.52 -27.75 16.21
C GLY A 102 -5.41 -27.65 15.16
N ASP A 103 -5.78 -27.29 13.93
CA ASP A 103 -4.81 -27.15 12.83
C ASP A 103 -3.93 -25.93 13.06
N VAL A 104 -2.62 -26.12 13.00
CA VAL A 104 -1.64 -25.04 13.25
C VAL A 104 -1.33 -24.31 11.94
N LEU A 105 -1.59 -23.00 11.91
CA LEU A 105 -1.31 -22.12 10.77
C LEU A 105 0.05 -21.43 10.87
N LEU A 106 0.48 -21.14 12.08
CA LEU A 106 1.73 -20.43 12.38
C LEU A 106 2.26 -20.90 13.73
N SER A 107 3.57 -21.12 13.83
CA SER A 107 4.23 -21.50 15.07
C SER A 107 5.40 -20.58 15.40
N ASP A 108 5.65 -20.49 16.69
CA ASP A 108 6.91 -20.03 17.23
C ASP A 108 7.79 -21.23 17.58
N ALA A 109 9.07 -21.17 17.22
CA ALA A 109 10.00 -22.28 17.42
C ALA A 109 10.22 -22.65 18.91
N GLN A 110 10.01 -21.71 19.83
CA GLN A 110 10.23 -21.91 21.26
C GLN A 110 8.93 -22.05 22.06
N HIS A 111 7.87 -21.36 21.63
CA HIS A 111 6.64 -21.24 22.41
C HIS A 111 5.47 -22.07 21.86
N GLY A 112 5.62 -22.65 20.66
CA GLY A 112 4.59 -23.50 20.05
C GLY A 112 3.63 -22.74 19.14
N PRO A 113 2.41 -23.25 18.92
CA PRO A 113 1.43 -22.64 18.02
C PRO A 113 1.07 -21.20 18.38
N VAL A 114 0.98 -20.34 17.37
CA VAL A 114 0.62 -18.91 17.50
C VAL A 114 -0.66 -18.60 16.75
N TRP A 115 -0.90 -19.22 15.59
CA TRP A 115 -2.18 -19.13 14.89
C TRP A 115 -2.77 -20.52 14.71
N LEU A 116 -4.06 -20.67 14.97
CA LEU A 116 -4.79 -21.94 14.94
C LEU A 116 -6.07 -21.84 14.11
N VAL A 117 -6.50 -22.95 13.54
CA VAL A 117 -7.88 -23.16 13.09
C VAL A 117 -8.58 -24.07 14.08
N LEU A 118 -9.73 -23.62 14.57
CA LEU A 118 -10.56 -24.34 15.53
C LEU A 118 -11.98 -24.52 14.97
N ARG A 119 -12.68 -25.50 15.52
CA ARG A 119 -14.13 -25.67 15.34
C ARG A 119 -14.83 -25.29 16.63
N HIS A 120 -15.81 -24.41 16.53
CA HIS A 120 -16.66 -24.02 17.66
C HIS A 120 -18.13 -24.10 17.22
N GLY A 121 -18.83 -25.15 17.67
CA GLY A 121 -20.13 -25.49 17.09
C GLY A 121 -20.00 -25.81 15.60
N ARG A 122 -20.73 -25.07 14.75
CA ARG A 122 -20.68 -25.19 13.28
C ARG A 122 -19.80 -24.12 12.64
N SER A 123 -19.26 -23.20 13.44
CA SER A 123 -18.37 -22.14 12.97
C SER A 123 -16.93 -22.61 12.78
N THR A 124 -16.25 -22.05 11.78
CA THR A 124 -14.79 -22.11 11.67
C THR A 124 -14.21 -20.88 12.36
N VAL A 125 -13.27 -21.09 13.28
CA VAL A 125 -12.56 -20.00 13.98
C VAL A 125 -11.10 -20.01 13.56
N ILE A 126 -10.61 -18.88 13.04
CA ILE A 126 -9.18 -18.62 12.91
C ILE A 126 -8.75 -17.81 14.13
N LEU A 127 -7.94 -18.43 14.99
CA LEU A 127 -7.37 -17.82 16.18
C LEU A 127 -6.01 -17.21 15.84
N VAL A 128 -5.86 -15.91 16.09
CA VAL A 128 -4.66 -15.12 15.74
C VAL A 128 -3.97 -14.67 17.02
N GLY A 129 -2.79 -15.19 17.31
CA GLY A 129 -2.03 -14.86 18.52
C GLY A 129 -1.21 -13.58 18.45
N THR A 130 -0.97 -13.02 17.26
CA THR A 130 -0.20 -11.78 17.10
C THR A 130 -1.08 -10.54 17.17
N GLU A 131 -0.50 -9.37 17.48
CA GLU A 131 -1.17 -8.06 17.33
C GLU A 131 -1.25 -7.68 15.84
N LEU A 132 -1.97 -8.47 15.05
CA LEU A 132 -1.99 -8.38 13.58
C LEU A 132 -2.25 -6.95 13.07
N ALA A 133 -3.22 -6.24 13.66
CA ALA A 133 -3.51 -4.87 13.26
C ALA A 133 -2.35 -3.91 13.57
N ALA A 134 -1.71 -4.05 14.74
CA ALA A 134 -0.59 -3.21 15.13
C ALA A 134 0.63 -3.48 14.24
N ASP A 135 0.93 -4.75 13.93
CA ASP A 135 1.97 -5.12 12.97
C ASP A 135 1.68 -4.54 11.57
N LEU A 136 0.45 -4.68 11.07
CA LEU A 136 0.05 -4.10 9.78
C LEU A 136 0.25 -2.58 9.76
N ILE A 137 -0.22 -1.85 10.78
CA ILE A 137 -0.02 -0.41 10.89
C ILE A 137 1.47 -0.08 10.93
N ARG A 138 2.22 -0.77 11.78
CA ARG A 138 3.65 -0.50 12.01
C ARG A 138 4.50 -0.72 10.76
N TYR A 139 4.27 -1.82 10.04
CA TYR A 139 4.96 -2.04 8.77
C TYR A 139 4.51 -1.03 7.72
N ARG A 140 3.23 -0.65 7.65
CA ARG A 140 2.69 0.22 6.58
C ARG A 140 2.93 1.71 6.76
N GLN A 141 2.97 2.18 8.01
CA GLN A 141 2.98 3.59 8.37
C GLN A 141 4.15 3.98 9.26
N GLY A 142 4.90 3.02 9.78
CA GLY A 142 6.08 3.29 10.56
C GLY A 142 5.83 3.43 12.06
N ASP A 143 6.85 3.89 12.78
CA ASP A 143 6.85 4.03 14.22
C ASP A 143 6.54 5.46 14.68
N PRO A 144 5.39 5.73 15.31
CA PRO A 144 5.15 7.04 15.90
C PRO A 144 6.14 7.39 17.02
N ALA A 145 6.73 6.42 17.72
CA ALA A 145 7.74 6.67 18.75
C ALA A 145 9.10 7.12 18.17
N GLN A 146 9.39 6.85 16.89
CA GLN A 146 10.61 7.32 16.23
C GLN A 146 10.54 8.80 15.83
N VAL A 147 9.39 9.46 15.93
CA VAL A 147 9.28 10.93 15.74
C VAL A 147 10.12 11.71 16.74
N MET A 148 10.29 11.16 17.94
CA MET A 148 10.97 11.82 19.07
C MET A 148 12.48 11.55 19.11
N GLY A 149 12.98 10.61 18.30
CA GLY A 149 14.37 10.16 18.30
C GLY A 149 15.01 10.39 16.94
N ASP A 150 16.15 11.07 16.93
CA ASP A 150 17.00 11.30 15.75
C ASP A 150 16.23 11.68 14.47
N ARG A 151 15.86 12.96 14.35
CA ARG A 151 15.53 13.61 13.05
C ARG A 151 16.74 13.66 12.10
N GLY A 152 17.73 12.80 12.34
CA GLY A 152 19.14 13.03 12.06
C GLY A 152 19.58 12.45 10.74
N GLY A 153 20.15 13.35 9.94
CA GLY A 153 21.02 13.06 8.82
C GLY A 153 20.38 13.33 7.47
N ASP A 154 21.15 14.01 6.60
CA ASP A 154 20.95 14.02 5.17
C ASP A 154 21.04 12.59 4.62
N LEU A 155 19.99 11.78 4.81
CA LEU A 155 19.81 10.58 4.03
C LEU A 155 19.52 11.07 2.61
N TRP A 156 20.62 11.21 1.87
CA TRP A 156 20.74 11.50 0.43
C TRP A 156 20.93 12.99 0.08
N GLY A 157 21.59 13.76 0.96
CA GLY A 157 22.13 15.07 0.63
C GLY A 157 21.10 16.19 0.42
N ILE A 158 19.86 16.01 0.87
CA ILE A 158 18.80 17.02 0.81
C ILE A 158 18.29 17.25 2.23
N ALA A 159 18.44 18.48 2.72
CA ALA A 159 17.94 18.90 4.02
C ALA A 159 16.41 18.82 4.05
N GLY A 160 15.84 18.20 5.08
CA GLY A 160 14.40 18.05 5.26
C GLY A 160 14.03 16.70 5.85
N GLU A 161 12.90 16.64 6.57
CA GLU A 161 12.44 15.41 7.20
C GLU A 161 11.80 14.48 6.16
N ARG A 162 12.34 13.25 6.03
CA ARG A 162 11.83 12.19 5.14
C ARG A 162 11.25 11.05 5.97
N PRO A 163 10.21 10.33 5.52
CA PRO A 163 9.56 9.33 6.36
C PRO A 163 10.38 8.06 6.60
N VAL A 164 11.60 7.94 6.06
CA VAL A 164 12.45 6.73 6.18
C VAL A 164 12.77 6.40 7.63
N TYR A 165 13.01 7.42 8.47
CA TYR A 165 13.32 7.21 9.89
C TYR A 165 12.19 6.47 10.61
N LEU A 166 10.93 6.64 10.20
CA LEU A 166 9.80 5.91 10.79
C LEU A 166 9.93 4.39 10.63
N TYR A 167 10.82 3.93 9.75
CA TYR A 167 10.97 2.52 9.39
C TYR A 167 12.25 1.85 9.87
N ALA A 168 13.19 2.59 10.45
CA ALA A 168 14.52 2.08 10.73
C ALA A 168 14.49 0.82 11.62
N ALA A 169 13.82 0.89 12.78
CA ALA A 169 13.78 -0.24 13.72
C ALA A 169 13.14 -1.50 13.11
N GLN A 170 12.01 -1.38 12.39
CA GLN A 170 11.36 -2.53 11.78
C GLN A 170 12.01 -3.02 10.48
N ARG A 171 13.08 -2.37 10.02
CA ARG A 171 13.89 -2.84 8.89
C ARG A 171 15.20 -3.48 9.35
N GLU A 172 15.58 -3.31 10.62
CA GLU A 172 16.80 -3.89 11.17
C GLU A 172 16.83 -5.41 10.97
N GLY A 173 17.90 -5.88 10.33
CA GLY A 173 18.14 -7.30 10.02
C GLY A 173 17.26 -7.90 8.93
N GLU A 174 16.49 -7.11 8.17
CA GLU A 174 15.57 -7.59 7.13
C GLU A 174 16.06 -7.31 5.70
N ASP A 175 15.66 -8.17 4.77
CA ASP A 175 15.90 -7.98 3.33
C ASP A 175 15.15 -6.75 2.80
N ASP A 176 15.77 -6.01 1.87
CA ASP A 176 15.20 -4.83 1.20
C ASP A 176 13.87 -5.06 0.50
N HIS A 177 13.56 -6.30 0.16
CA HIS A 177 12.33 -6.65 -0.54
C HIS A 177 11.28 -7.29 0.36
N CYS A 178 11.52 -7.42 1.66
CA CYS A 178 10.58 -8.14 2.51
C CYS A 178 9.23 -7.42 2.60
N ARG A 179 8.16 -8.14 2.26
CA ARG A 179 6.78 -7.64 2.22
C ARG A 179 5.99 -8.11 3.44
N HIS A 180 6.50 -7.83 4.64
CA HIS A 180 5.93 -8.30 5.92
C HIS A 180 4.42 -8.06 6.04
N ALA A 181 3.94 -6.86 5.72
CA ALA A 181 2.51 -6.55 5.80
C ALA A 181 1.69 -7.37 4.78
N ASP A 182 2.22 -7.57 3.58
CA ASP A 182 1.53 -8.38 2.57
C ASP A 182 1.52 -9.87 2.96
N TYR A 183 2.59 -10.40 3.54
CA TYR A 183 2.63 -11.80 3.99
C TYR A 183 1.68 -12.06 5.16
N TRP A 184 1.54 -11.12 6.10
CA TRP A 184 0.56 -11.21 7.17
C TRP A 184 -0.88 -11.30 6.63
N ALA A 185 -1.24 -10.41 5.71
CA ALA A 185 -2.55 -10.41 5.09
C ALA A 185 -2.77 -11.66 4.22
N LEU A 186 -1.74 -12.11 3.48
CA LEU A 186 -1.79 -13.32 2.67
C LEU A 186 -2.02 -14.57 3.50
N LEU A 187 -1.38 -14.70 4.67
CA LEU A 187 -1.56 -15.84 5.56
C LEU A 187 -3.02 -15.96 5.97
N LEU A 188 -3.60 -14.85 6.44
CA LEU A 188 -4.98 -14.84 6.89
C LEU A 188 -5.96 -15.12 5.74
N ALA A 189 -5.77 -14.49 4.58
CA ALA A 189 -6.61 -14.71 3.41
C ALA A 189 -6.54 -16.16 2.91
N THR A 190 -5.34 -16.75 2.91
CA THR A 190 -5.12 -18.15 2.51
C THR A 190 -5.73 -19.12 3.50
N ALA A 191 -5.62 -18.85 4.80
CA ALA A 191 -6.25 -19.66 5.84
C ALA A 191 -7.79 -19.63 5.74
N LEU A 192 -8.36 -18.45 5.47
CA LEU A 192 -9.79 -18.29 5.21
C LEU A 192 -10.20 -19.09 3.98
N GLU A 193 -9.52 -18.94 2.84
CA GLU A 193 -9.82 -19.67 1.60
C GLU A 193 -9.78 -21.20 1.79
N ARG A 194 -8.80 -21.72 2.54
CA ARG A 194 -8.59 -23.17 2.70
C ARG A 194 -9.50 -23.83 3.71
N HIS A 195 -9.75 -23.19 4.84
CA HIS A 195 -10.44 -23.82 5.98
C HIS A 195 -11.92 -23.43 6.08
N THR A 196 -12.39 -22.62 5.13
CA THR A 196 -13.78 -22.14 5.07
C THR A 196 -14.32 -22.32 3.66
N GLN A 197 -15.55 -21.88 3.41
CA GLN A 197 -16.15 -21.86 2.07
C GLN A 197 -15.95 -20.52 1.36
N LEU A 198 -15.12 -19.63 1.91
CA LEU A 198 -14.86 -18.33 1.32
C LEU A 198 -14.01 -18.47 0.07
N VAL A 199 -14.50 -17.92 -1.04
CA VAL A 199 -13.78 -17.84 -2.29
C VAL A 199 -13.08 -16.49 -2.35
N ARG A 200 -11.76 -16.52 -2.57
CA ARG A 200 -10.98 -15.31 -2.77
C ARG A 200 -11.11 -14.83 -4.21
N GLU A 201 -11.50 -13.56 -4.37
CA GLU A 201 -11.46 -12.91 -5.68
C GLU A 201 -10.02 -12.63 -6.12
N PRO A 202 -9.73 -12.60 -7.43
CA PRO A 202 -8.47 -12.07 -7.95
C PRO A 202 -8.13 -10.69 -7.36
N MET A 203 -6.90 -10.53 -6.87
CA MET A 203 -6.43 -9.24 -6.36
C MET A 203 -6.41 -8.19 -7.48
N PHE A 204 -5.85 -8.57 -8.64
CA PHE A 204 -5.79 -7.73 -9.84
C PHE A 204 -6.65 -8.31 -10.96
N PRO A 205 -7.16 -7.44 -11.87
CA PRO A 205 -7.86 -7.88 -13.08
C PRO A 205 -7.07 -8.92 -13.87
N CYS A 206 -7.78 -9.92 -14.42
CA CYS A 206 -7.21 -11.00 -15.23
C CYS A 206 -6.10 -11.80 -14.53
N ASN A 207 -6.05 -11.82 -13.19
CA ASN A 207 -4.97 -12.45 -12.41
C ASN A 207 -3.57 -11.92 -12.78
N ALA A 208 -3.47 -10.64 -13.14
CA ALA A 208 -2.18 -10.04 -13.46
C ALA A 208 -1.19 -10.19 -12.28
N PRO A 209 0.12 -10.39 -12.56
CA PRO A 209 1.15 -10.51 -11.52
C PRO A 209 1.35 -9.21 -10.73
N GLY A 210 0.82 -8.09 -11.22
CA GLY A 210 0.92 -6.80 -10.58
C GLY A 210 0.53 -5.67 -11.52
N ALA A 211 0.83 -4.45 -11.10
CA ALA A 211 0.68 -3.26 -11.91
C ALA A 211 1.96 -2.42 -11.91
N VAL A 212 2.20 -1.71 -12.99
CA VAL A 212 3.21 -0.66 -13.11
C VAL A 212 2.47 0.68 -13.12
N VAL A 213 2.75 1.53 -12.14
CA VAL A 213 2.23 2.89 -12.05
C VAL A 213 3.33 3.86 -12.45
N VAL A 214 3.14 4.57 -13.55
CA VAL A 214 4.13 5.55 -14.02
C VAL A 214 3.76 6.94 -13.50
N THR A 215 4.73 7.60 -12.89
CA THR A 215 4.65 8.98 -12.41
C THR A 215 5.83 9.78 -12.93
N GLY A 216 5.63 11.08 -13.16
CA GLY A 216 6.72 12.02 -13.38
C GLY A 216 6.51 13.26 -12.55
N ASP A 217 7.41 13.52 -11.61
CA ASP A 217 7.44 14.77 -10.86
C ASP A 217 7.98 15.88 -11.78
N ASP A 218 7.29 17.01 -11.80
CA ASP A 218 7.51 18.08 -12.78
C ASP A 218 8.89 18.72 -12.65
N ASP A 219 9.35 19.02 -11.43
CA ASP A 219 10.63 19.69 -11.12
C ASP A 219 11.02 20.81 -12.09
N GLN A 220 9.99 21.52 -12.59
CA GLN A 220 10.10 22.62 -13.53
C GLN A 220 10.67 22.24 -14.91
N ALA A 221 10.43 21.00 -15.34
CA ALA A 221 10.91 20.47 -16.61
C ALA A 221 10.45 21.29 -17.83
N PHE A 222 11.28 21.32 -18.86
CA PHE A 222 10.92 21.97 -20.12
C PHE A 222 9.80 21.22 -20.87
N LEU A 223 8.94 21.95 -21.58
CA LEU A 223 7.75 21.37 -22.25
C LEU A 223 8.08 20.31 -23.32
N ASP A 224 9.24 20.44 -23.98
CA ASP A 224 9.73 19.47 -24.95
C ASP A 224 10.13 18.14 -24.30
N LYS A 225 10.59 18.16 -23.04
CA LYS A 225 10.91 16.96 -22.27
C LYS A 225 9.68 16.13 -21.95
N TYR A 226 8.56 16.76 -21.62
CA TYR A 226 7.27 16.08 -21.51
C TYR A 226 6.85 15.42 -22.82
N ALA A 227 6.98 16.13 -23.94
CA ALA A 227 6.64 15.58 -25.25
C ALA A 227 7.57 14.41 -25.64
N GLU A 228 8.86 14.50 -25.30
CA GLU A 228 9.83 13.41 -25.45
C GLU A 228 9.43 12.19 -24.63
N GLN A 229 9.13 12.36 -23.35
CA GLN A 229 8.70 11.26 -22.48
C GLN A 229 7.39 10.62 -22.96
N GLN A 230 6.42 11.41 -23.40
CA GLN A 230 5.18 10.87 -23.98
C GLN A 230 5.41 10.08 -25.26
N ARG A 231 6.36 10.50 -26.11
CA ARG A 231 6.72 9.70 -27.29
C ARG A 231 7.34 8.36 -26.90
N VAL A 232 8.18 8.34 -25.87
CA VAL A 232 8.81 7.11 -25.37
C VAL A 232 7.77 6.18 -24.71
N LEU A 233 6.84 6.73 -23.92
CA LEU A 233 5.81 5.95 -23.22
C LEU A 233 4.64 5.54 -24.13
N GLY A 234 4.42 6.22 -25.25
CA GLY A 234 3.28 5.97 -26.15
C GLY A 234 1.95 6.12 -25.42
N ASP A 235 1.11 5.08 -25.50
CA ASP A 235 -0.22 5.04 -24.87
C ASP A 235 -0.21 4.56 -23.41
N THR A 236 0.98 4.42 -22.81
CA THR A 236 1.12 4.06 -21.39
C THR A 236 0.57 5.20 -20.53
N PRO A 237 -0.29 4.92 -19.53
CA PRO A 237 -0.74 5.94 -18.60
C PRO A 237 0.41 6.51 -17.79
N ILE A 238 0.29 7.78 -17.44
CA ILE A 238 1.23 8.45 -16.56
C ILE A 238 0.49 9.49 -15.71
N THR A 239 0.89 9.65 -14.46
CA THR A 239 0.50 10.80 -13.64
C THR A 239 1.64 11.81 -13.61
N TYR A 240 1.39 13.05 -14.02
CA TYR A 240 2.34 14.15 -13.77
C TYR A 240 1.96 14.88 -12.48
N LEU A 241 2.90 14.94 -11.53
CA LEU A 241 2.73 15.69 -10.29
C LEU A 241 3.31 17.09 -10.50
N LEU A 242 2.41 18.07 -10.60
CA LEU A 242 2.74 19.42 -11.05
C LEU A 242 3.34 20.25 -9.92
N HIS A 243 4.53 20.79 -10.18
CA HIS A 243 5.20 21.72 -9.29
C HIS A 243 4.58 23.13 -9.41
N PRO A 244 4.54 23.98 -8.37
CA PRO A 244 3.98 25.33 -8.46
C PRO A 244 4.61 26.20 -9.58
N LEU A 245 5.88 25.92 -9.90
CA LEU A 245 6.67 26.60 -10.92
C LEU A 245 6.70 25.88 -12.29
N THR A 246 5.72 25.01 -12.54
CA THR A 246 5.55 24.30 -13.82
C THR A 246 5.63 25.26 -15.02
N LYS A 247 6.18 24.79 -16.15
CA LYS A 247 6.14 25.53 -17.42
C LYS A 247 4.81 25.36 -18.15
N HIS A 248 3.92 24.53 -17.61
CA HIS A 248 2.62 24.28 -18.18
C HIS A 248 1.65 25.46 -18.05
N THR A 249 0.82 25.60 -19.08
CA THR A 249 -0.36 26.47 -19.11
C THR A 249 -1.59 25.61 -19.35
N ARG A 250 -2.79 26.15 -19.14
CA ARG A 250 -4.06 25.50 -19.54
C ARG A 250 -4.01 24.96 -20.97
N LYS A 251 -3.38 25.69 -21.90
CA LYS A 251 -3.27 25.29 -23.31
C LYS A 251 -2.34 24.09 -23.47
N THR A 252 -1.17 24.10 -22.85
CA THR A 252 -0.19 23.03 -23.02
C THR A 252 -0.60 21.76 -22.29
N LEU A 253 -1.27 21.84 -21.13
CA LEU A 253 -1.88 20.67 -20.48
C LEU A 253 -3.00 20.04 -21.32
N ARG A 254 -3.82 20.86 -21.97
CA ARG A 254 -4.83 20.35 -22.92
C ARG A 254 -4.18 19.66 -24.11
N GLN A 255 -3.07 20.18 -24.63
CA GLN A 255 -2.32 19.54 -25.72
C GLN A 255 -1.73 18.20 -25.26
N MET A 256 -1.11 18.17 -24.09
CA MET A 256 -0.58 16.97 -23.44
C MET A 256 -1.65 15.88 -23.27
N ARG A 257 -2.80 16.21 -22.65
CA ARG A 257 -3.92 15.27 -22.48
C ARG A 257 -4.60 14.88 -23.80
N ARG A 258 -4.46 15.68 -24.86
CA ARG A 258 -4.94 15.29 -26.21
C ARG A 258 -4.01 14.31 -26.88
N ALA A 259 -2.69 14.47 -26.70
CA ALA A 259 -1.69 13.56 -27.22
C ALA A 259 -1.77 12.18 -26.52
N ASN A 260 -1.97 12.17 -25.21
CA ASN A 260 -2.24 10.96 -24.44
C ASN A 260 -3.44 11.19 -23.48
N PRO A 261 -4.65 10.67 -23.82
CA PRO A 261 -5.84 10.79 -22.98
C PRO A 261 -5.76 10.07 -21.62
N ARG A 262 -4.74 9.24 -21.40
CA ARG A 262 -4.49 8.49 -20.16
C ARG A 262 -3.52 9.22 -19.23
N VAL A 263 -3.18 10.48 -19.53
CA VAL A 263 -2.46 11.37 -18.63
C VAL A 263 -3.36 11.81 -17.49
N ASP A 264 -2.94 11.49 -16.27
CA ASP A 264 -3.48 12.00 -15.02
C ASP A 264 -2.61 13.13 -14.48
N LEU A 265 -3.17 14.01 -13.65
CA LEU A 265 -2.46 15.13 -13.05
C LEU A 265 -2.69 15.13 -11.53
N GLY A 266 -1.62 15.38 -10.77
CA GLY A 266 -1.66 15.64 -9.33
C GLY A 266 -0.79 16.83 -8.98
N ILE A 267 -0.54 17.02 -7.69
CA ILE A 267 0.29 18.13 -7.20
C ILE A 267 1.62 17.63 -6.64
N HIS A 268 2.64 18.47 -6.79
CA HIS A 268 3.96 18.28 -6.21
C HIS A 268 4.31 19.47 -5.29
N PRO A 269 3.81 19.49 -4.04
CA PRO A 269 4.05 20.60 -3.13
C PRO A 269 5.51 20.77 -2.80
N ASP A 270 5.97 22.01 -2.85
CA ASP A 270 7.31 22.39 -2.43
C ASP A 270 7.22 23.32 -1.22
N ALA A 271 7.74 22.84 -0.11
CA ALA A 271 7.91 23.58 1.14
C ALA A 271 9.25 23.21 1.79
N LEU A 272 10.25 22.79 1.01
CA LEU A 272 11.55 22.35 1.54
C LEU A 272 12.25 23.49 2.32
N GLU A 273 12.10 24.74 1.86
CA GLU A 273 12.69 25.91 2.52
C GLU A 273 11.89 26.39 3.73
N THR A 274 10.57 26.14 3.79
CA THR A 274 9.68 26.52 4.90
C THR A 274 8.73 25.39 5.32
N PRO A 275 9.21 24.26 5.88
CA PRO A 275 8.37 23.11 6.22
C PRO A 275 7.24 23.44 7.20
N ASP A 276 7.48 24.37 8.14
CA ASP A 276 6.47 24.81 9.12
C ASP A 276 5.26 25.52 8.45
N GLU A 277 5.42 26.02 7.23
CA GLU A 277 4.35 26.66 6.43
C GLU A 277 3.65 25.67 5.48
N TYR A 278 3.94 24.36 5.57
CA TYR A 278 3.47 23.36 4.59
C TYR A 278 1.96 23.45 4.32
N GLY A 279 1.15 23.62 5.36
CA GLY A 279 -0.31 23.70 5.23
C GLY A 279 -0.78 24.86 4.36
N ASP A 280 -0.14 26.02 4.49
CA ASP A 280 -0.46 27.23 3.71
C ASP A 280 0.05 27.08 2.27
N ARG A 281 1.28 26.58 2.10
CA ARG A 281 1.87 26.29 0.77
C ARG A 281 1.05 25.29 -0.03
N LEU A 282 0.57 24.24 0.63
CA LEU A 282 -0.32 23.25 0.03
C LEU A 282 -1.62 23.91 -0.44
N GLN A 283 -2.25 24.73 0.40
CA GLN A 283 -3.49 25.42 0.05
C GLN A 283 -3.29 26.35 -1.16
N GLU A 284 -2.23 27.17 -1.14
CA GLU A 284 -1.86 28.03 -2.27
C GLU A 284 -1.71 27.24 -3.57
N GLN A 285 -1.01 26.11 -3.53
CA GLN A 285 -0.84 25.26 -4.70
C GLN A 285 -2.16 24.60 -5.13
N VAL A 286 -3.02 24.18 -4.21
CA VAL A 286 -4.33 23.59 -4.56
C VAL A 286 -5.21 24.63 -5.26
N GLU A 287 -5.24 25.87 -4.78
CA GLU A 287 -5.96 26.97 -5.43
C GLU A 287 -5.39 27.27 -6.82
N TRP A 288 -4.06 27.35 -6.93
CA TRP A 288 -3.37 27.49 -8.20
C TRP A 288 -3.68 26.34 -9.16
N TYR A 289 -3.66 25.08 -8.69
CA TYR A 289 -3.92 23.89 -9.48
C TYR A 289 -5.36 23.90 -10.02
N ARG A 290 -6.34 24.25 -9.18
CA ARG A 290 -7.74 24.44 -9.63
C ARG A 290 -7.80 25.50 -10.72
N GLY A 291 -7.03 26.59 -10.57
CA GLY A 291 -6.85 27.61 -11.60
C GLY A 291 -6.25 27.04 -12.89
N LEU A 292 -5.20 26.25 -12.83
CA LEU A 292 -4.47 25.75 -14.00
C LEU A 292 -5.19 24.58 -14.71
N VAL A 293 -5.68 23.61 -13.96
CA VAL A 293 -6.26 22.35 -14.46
C VAL A 293 -7.78 22.42 -14.57
N GLY A 294 -8.43 23.18 -13.70
CA GLY A 294 -9.90 23.26 -13.62
C GLY A 294 -10.55 22.14 -12.81
N GLU A 295 -9.76 21.38 -12.05
CA GLU A 295 -10.19 20.21 -11.28
C GLU A 295 -9.56 20.24 -9.87
N GLN A 296 -10.13 19.50 -8.92
CA GLN A 296 -9.50 19.24 -7.62
C GLN A 296 -8.35 18.23 -7.80
N PRO A 297 -7.15 18.45 -7.24
CA PRO A 297 -6.15 17.40 -7.19
C PRO A 297 -6.58 16.28 -6.23
N GLU A 298 -6.40 15.03 -6.65
CA GLU A 298 -6.66 13.87 -5.76
C GLU A 298 -5.38 13.18 -5.31
N SER A 299 -4.27 13.42 -6.01
CA SER A 299 -2.98 12.76 -5.80
C SER A 299 -1.88 13.76 -5.44
N VAL A 300 -0.98 13.34 -4.54
CA VAL A 300 0.16 14.13 -4.07
C VAL A 300 1.43 13.27 -3.94
N ARG A 301 2.57 13.90 -4.21
CA ARG A 301 3.89 13.52 -3.71
C ARG A 301 4.59 14.82 -3.36
N ASN A 302 5.15 14.95 -2.17
CA ASN A 302 5.86 16.17 -1.81
C ASN A 302 7.23 16.21 -2.47
N HIS A 303 7.69 17.41 -2.79
CA HIS A 303 9.06 17.64 -3.24
C HIS A 303 10.03 17.10 -2.18
N GLY A 304 11.02 16.32 -2.64
CA GLY A 304 11.97 15.64 -1.76
C GLY A 304 11.38 14.57 -0.82
N PHE A 305 10.13 14.14 -1.05
CA PHE A 305 9.36 13.29 -0.11
C PHE A 305 9.22 13.92 1.28
N LEU A 306 9.12 15.26 1.35
CA LEU A 306 8.98 15.99 2.60
C LEU A 306 7.84 15.39 3.45
N ASN A 307 8.14 15.18 4.72
CA ASN A 307 7.24 14.66 5.74
C ASN A 307 7.46 15.43 7.05
N ASP A 308 6.48 15.40 7.94
CA ASP A 308 6.56 16.03 9.26
C ASP A 308 6.06 15.04 10.31
N GLY A 309 6.92 14.65 11.25
CA GLY A 309 6.65 13.65 12.25
C GLY A 309 5.98 12.37 11.71
N TYR A 310 5.03 11.85 12.48
CA TYR A 310 4.23 10.70 12.07
C TYR A 310 3.07 11.16 11.20
N TRP A 311 3.33 11.27 9.89
CA TRP A 311 2.34 11.64 8.87
C TRP A 311 1.63 12.98 9.14
N GLY A 312 2.34 13.96 9.71
CA GLY A 312 1.82 15.27 10.13
C GLY A 312 1.23 16.12 9.00
N HIS A 313 1.55 15.83 7.74
CA HIS A 313 0.93 16.47 6.58
C HIS A 313 -0.44 15.89 6.18
N LEU A 314 -0.80 14.71 6.69
CA LEU A 314 -2.06 14.03 6.36
C LEU A 314 -3.30 14.91 6.62
N PRO A 315 -3.45 15.62 7.76
CA PRO A 315 -4.60 16.49 7.98
C PRO A 315 -4.74 17.60 6.93
N SER A 316 -3.62 18.16 6.46
CA SER A 316 -3.62 19.16 5.40
C SER A 316 -4.07 18.57 4.06
N TRP A 317 -3.62 17.34 3.73
CA TRP A 317 -4.09 16.63 2.54
C TRP A 317 -5.60 16.37 2.58
N GLU A 318 -6.11 15.88 3.71
CA GLU A 318 -7.53 15.56 3.86
C GLU A 318 -8.41 16.79 3.83
N ARG A 319 -7.98 17.90 4.45
CA ARG A 319 -8.66 19.20 4.38
C ARG A 319 -8.80 19.68 2.94
N GLU A 320 -7.76 19.49 2.13
CA GLU A 320 -7.78 19.84 0.71
C GLU A 320 -8.39 18.73 -0.17
N GLY A 321 -8.99 17.69 0.40
CA GLY A 321 -9.66 16.61 -0.36
C GLY A 321 -8.71 15.74 -1.19
N ILE A 322 -7.41 15.77 -0.90
CA ILE A 322 -6.40 14.91 -1.50
C ILE A 322 -6.49 13.54 -0.81
N VAL A 323 -6.73 12.50 -1.59
CA VAL A 323 -7.07 11.17 -1.07
C VAL A 323 -6.06 10.10 -1.42
N PHE A 324 -5.02 10.42 -2.19
CA PHE A 324 -4.02 9.45 -2.58
C PHE A 324 -2.63 10.07 -2.56
N SER A 325 -1.66 9.34 -2.04
CA SER A 325 -0.26 9.76 -2.05
C SER A 325 0.68 8.66 -2.49
N SER A 326 1.80 9.08 -3.07
CA SER A 326 2.97 8.22 -3.25
C SER A 326 4.21 8.85 -2.62
N ASN A 327 4.07 9.29 -1.36
CA ASN A 327 5.08 10.05 -0.62
C ASN A 327 6.08 9.19 0.17
N LEU A 328 6.12 7.87 -0.04
CA LEU A 328 7.09 6.98 0.59
C LEU A 328 8.21 6.59 -0.41
N PRO A 329 9.48 6.86 -0.12
CA PRO A 329 10.58 6.58 -1.04
C PRO A 329 11.15 5.16 -0.88
N GLY A 330 10.99 4.30 -1.88
CA GLY A 330 11.70 3.03 -2.03
C GLY A 330 12.92 3.13 -2.96
N VAL A 331 12.83 3.96 -4.00
CA VAL A 331 13.87 4.39 -4.98
C VAL A 331 14.63 3.30 -5.75
N GLY A 332 15.19 2.29 -5.10
CA GLY A 332 15.94 1.18 -5.70
C GLY A 332 15.22 -0.17 -5.63
N GLY A 333 13.90 -0.17 -5.42
CA GLY A 333 13.10 -1.37 -5.18
C GLY A 333 12.95 -1.77 -3.71
N THR A 334 13.43 -0.93 -2.78
CA THR A 334 13.32 -1.20 -1.33
C THR A 334 11.88 -1.03 -0.88
N VAL A 335 11.32 -2.09 -0.28
CA VAL A 335 9.97 -2.12 0.29
C VAL A 335 10.01 -1.56 1.71
N LEU A 336 10.09 -0.23 1.79
CA LEU A 336 10.21 0.49 3.06
C LEU A 336 9.08 0.14 4.04
N ASN A 337 7.84 0.15 3.55
CA ASN A 337 6.65 -0.05 4.36
C ASN A 337 6.08 -1.48 4.33
N GLY A 338 6.95 -2.46 4.05
CA GLY A 338 6.61 -3.87 4.06
C GLY A 338 5.47 -4.29 3.13
N SER A 339 5.07 -3.49 2.14
CA SER A 339 4.01 -3.84 1.19
C SER A 339 4.10 -3.08 -0.13
N LEU A 340 3.69 -3.74 -1.22
CA LEU A 340 3.56 -3.14 -2.55
C LEU A 340 2.12 -2.78 -2.92
N LEU A 341 1.19 -2.85 -1.96
CA LEU A 341 -0.20 -2.48 -2.18
C LEU A 341 -0.50 -1.11 -1.57
N PRO A 342 -1.47 -0.34 -2.10
CA PRO A 342 -1.96 0.84 -1.44
C PRO A 342 -2.82 0.43 -0.24
N ALA A 343 -2.82 1.23 0.82
CA ALA A 343 -3.71 1.03 1.96
C ALA A 343 -4.16 2.38 2.51
N ARG A 344 -5.31 2.38 3.20
CA ARG A 344 -5.79 3.56 3.92
C ARG A 344 -4.90 3.83 5.14
N MET A 345 -4.71 5.11 5.45
CA MET A 345 -4.00 5.54 6.65
C MET A 345 -4.81 5.19 7.91
N ALA A 346 -4.12 4.86 9.00
CA ALA A 346 -4.74 4.45 10.26
C ALA A 346 -4.32 5.44 11.36
N MET A 347 -5.30 6.20 11.84
CA MET A 347 -5.12 7.18 12.89
C MET A 347 -5.90 6.75 14.14
N PRO A 348 -5.64 7.34 15.33
CA PRO A 348 -6.35 6.96 16.57
C PRO A 348 -7.88 7.02 16.47
N GLU A 349 -8.42 7.86 15.59
CA GLU A 349 -9.83 8.02 15.28
C GLU A 349 -10.41 6.96 14.33
N GLY A 350 -9.57 6.22 13.59
CA GLY A 350 -10.01 5.21 12.63
C GLY A 350 -9.17 5.13 11.36
N LEU A 351 -9.65 4.34 10.39
CA LEU A 351 -9.12 4.37 9.03
C LEU A 351 -9.55 5.66 8.33
N THR A 352 -8.59 6.44 7.85
CA THR A 352 -8.85 7.75 7.22
C THR A 352 -9.25 7.60 5.76
N GLY A 353 -9.75 8.67 5.12
CA GLY A 353 -10.14 8.62 3.70
C GLY A 353 -8.95 8.58 2.73
N HIS A 354 -7.73 8.80 3.25
CA HIS A 354 -6.51 8.91 2.46
C HIS A 354 -5.83 7.55 2.28
N TRP A 355 -5.30 7.33 1.09
CA TRP A 355 -4.60 6.13 0.68
C TRP A 355 -3.12 6.45 0.43
N SER A 356 -2.22 5.57 0.87
CA SER A 356 -0.78 5.73 0.62
C SER A 356 -0.20 4.52 -0.12
N LEU A 357 0.67 4.79 -1.08
CA LEU A 357 1.39 3.82 -1.90
C LEU A 357 2.90 4.11 -1.92
N LEU A 358 3.72 3.06 -1.85
CA LEU A 358 5.18 3.17 -1.92
C LEU A 358 5.64 3.57 -3.34
N THR A 359 6.56 4.53 -3.44
CA THR A 359 7.33 4.78 -4.67
C THR A 359 8.44 3.74 -4.79
N THR A 360 8.26 2.71 -5.62
CA THR A 360 9.19 1.57 -5.69
C THR A 360 10.52 1.93 -6.33
N PHE A 361 10.48 2.64 -7.46
CA PHE A 361 11.64 3.02 -8.25
C PHE A 361 11.63 4.51 -8.55
N GLY A 362 12.81 5.13 -8.54
CA GLY A 362 13.02 6.49 -8.99
C GLY A 362 14.25 6.57 -9.89
N ASP A 363 14.25 7.45 -10.88
CA ASP A 363 15.41 7.71 -11.73
C ASP A 363 16.65 8.20 -10.96
N GLY A 364 16.45 8.79 -9.77
CA GLY A 364 17.52 9.12 -8.83
C GLY A 364 18.38 7.92 -8.39
N MET A 365 17.95 6.67 -8.61
CA MET A 365 18.77 5.49 -8.27
C MET A 365 20.10 5.44 -9.04
N CYS A 366 20.14 5.92 -10.28
CA CYS A 366 21.39 5.99 -11.05
C CYS A 366 22.39 6.94 -10.39
N SER A 367 21.90 8.08 -9.88
CA SER A 367 22.72 9.08 -9.19
C SER A 367 23.11 8.65 -7.78
N ILE A 368 22.18 8.06 -7.02
CA ILE A 368 22.39 7.66 -5.62
C ILE A 368 23.32 6.46 -5.51
N TYR A 369 23.15 5.46 -6.36
CA TYR A 369 23.92 4.21 -6.30
C TYR A 369 25.07 4.15 -7.31
N GLY A 370 25.22 5.16 -8.18
CA GLY A 370 26.22 5.19 -9.23
C GLY A 370 26.02 4.11 -10.30
N TRP A 371 24.79 3.59 -10.43
CA TRP A 371 24.47 2.54 -11.40
C TRP A 371 24.38 3.09 -12.82
N SER A 372 24.84 2.30 -13.78
CA SER A 372 24.49 2.48 -15.18
C SER A 372 22.99 2.23 -15.40
N GLN A 373 22.45 2.78 -16.50
CA GLN A 373 21.05 2.55 -16.86
C GLN A 373 20.72 1.07 -17.08
N GLU A 374 21.67 0.29 -17.58
CA GLU A 374 21.44 -1.14 -17.80
C GLU A 374 21.41 -1.90 -16.47
N GLU A 375 22.27 -1.57 -15.51
CA GLU A 375 22.20 -2.14 -14.15
C GLU A 375 20.87 -1.79 -13.48
N ALA A 376 20.44 -0.54 -13.59
CA ALA A 376 19.17 -0.07 -13.06
C ALA A 376 17.96 -0.77 -13.73
N ARG A 377 17.99 -0.97 -15.05
CA ARG A 377 16.99 -1.75 -15.78
C ARG A 377 16.97 -3.22 -15.35
N GLN A 378 18.12 -3.89 -15.32
CA GLN A 378 18.22 -5.28 -14.88
C GLN A 378 17.73 -5.47 -13.45
N ARG A 379 18.00 -4.49 -12.59
CA ARG A 379 17.48 -4.45 -11.22
C ARG A 379 15.95 -4.41 -11.19
N ILE A 380 15.33 -3.54 -11.99
CA ILE A 380 13.86 -3.45 -12.13
C ILE A 380 13.27 -4.77 -12.62
N LEU A 381 13.83 -5.34 -13.71
CA LEU A 381 13.30 -6.57 -14.31
C LEU A 381 13.42 -7.76 -13.36
N LYS A 382 14.58 -7.92 -12.70
CA LYS A 382 14.77 -8.94 -11.67
C LYS A 382 13.77 -8.80 -10.53
N TYR A 383 13.47 -7.56 -10.12
CA TYR A 383 12.49 -7.32 -9.07
C TYR A 383 11.05 -7.62 -9.53
N GLY A 384 10.67 -7.23 -10.75
CA GLY A 384 9.38 -7.60 -11.33
C GLY A 384 9.20 -9.11 -11.45
N GLN A 385 10.24 -9.83 -11.88
CA GLN A 385 10.26 -11.29 -11.89
C GLN A 385 10.07 -11.87 -10.48
N ALA A 386 10.77 -11.34 -9.47
CA ALA A 386 10.59 -11.78 -8.08
C ALA A 386 9.16 -11.55 -7.57
N VAL A 387 8.52 -10.43 -7.94
CA VAL A 387 7.11 -10.19 -7.61
C VAL A 387 6.21 -11.24 -8.28
N ARG A 388 6.41 -11.53 -9.56
CA ARG A 388 5.66 -12.59 -10.27
C ARG A 388 5.83 -13.94 -9.59
N ASP A 389 7.08 -14.36 -9.38
CA ASP A 389 7.43 -15.69 -8.87
C ASP A 389 6.99 -15.90 -7.42
N SER A 390 6.84 -14.82 -6.66
CA SER A 390 6.29 -14.90 -5.31
C SER A 390 4.83 -15.36 -5.28
N GLY A 391 4.09 -15.27 -6.40
CA GLY A 391 2.64 -15.50 -6.42
C GLY A 391 1.83 -14.48 -5.61
N LEU A 392 2.48 -13.42 -5.12
CA LEU A 392 1.88 -12.32 -4.37
C LEU A 392 1.96 -11.04 -5.22
N PRO A 393 0.86 -10.64 -5.86
CA PRO A 393 0.86 -9.47 -6.73
C PRO A 393 1.21 -8.17 -6.00
N GLY A 394 1.78 -7.20 -6.72
CA GLY A 394 2.17 -5.90 -6.16
C GLY A 394 2.13 -4.77 -7.19
N ILE A 395 2.08 -3.52 -6.72
CA ILE A 395 2.14 -2.32 -7.55
C ILE A 395 3.55 -1.75 -7.50
N LEU A 396 4.17 -1.64 -8.67
CA LEU A 396 5.50 -1.06 -8.87
C LEU A 396 5.32 0.37 -9.34
N VAL A 397 5.61 1.34 -8.48
CA VAL A 397 5.51 2.76 -8.83
C VAL A 397 6.87 3.26 -9.32
N PHE A 398 6.87 3.90 -10.48
CA PHE A 398 8.06 4.49 -11.10
C PHE A 398 7.94 6.01 -11.05
N ASN A 399 8.88 6.68 -10.40
CA ASN A 399 9.06 8.12 -10.48
C ASN A 399 10.14 8.47 -11.51
N LEU A 400 9.72 8.94 -12.67
CA LEU A 400 10.58 9.24 -13.81
C LEU A 400 10.41 10.72 -14.18
N HIS A 401 11.33 11.57 -13.73
CA HIS A 401 11.25 13.00 -13.96
C HIS A 401 11.35 13.28 -15.46
N PRO A 402 10.43 14.07 -16.05
CA PRO A 402 10.47 14.38 -17.47
C PRO A 402 11.81 15.00 -17.87
N GLN A 403 12.38 15.84 -17.01
CA GLN A 403 13.66 16.50 -17.24
C GLN A 403 14.81 15.52 -17.54
N ASN A 404 14.76 14.31 -16.97
CA ASN A 404 15.81 13.30 -17.06
C ASN A 404 15.62 12.31 -18.22
N ILE A 405 14.57 12.46 -19.03
CA ILE A 405 14.19 11.48 -20.08
C ILE A 405 15.35 11.10 -21.02
N SER A 406 16.15 12.08 -21.45
CA SER A 406 17.26 11.86 -22.37
C SER A 406 18.41 11.06 -21.76
N GLU A 407 18.50 11.07 -20.43
CA GLU A 407 19.56 10.40 -19.66
C GLU A 407 19.12 9.05 -19.11
N MET A 408 17.82 8.72 -19.19
CA MET A 408 17.23 7.53 -18.57
C MET A 408 16.32 6.69 -19.51
N PRO A 409 16.64 6.46 -20.80
CA PRO A 409 15.82 5.61 -21.67
C PRO A 409 15.69 4.15 -21.16
N GLY A 410 16.71 3.61 -20.49
CA GLY A 410 16.68 2.24 -19.97
C GLY A 410 15.56 1.99 -18.94
N LEU A 411 15.21 3.01 -18.14
CA LEU A 411 14.15 2.88 -17.13
C LEU A 411 12.75 2.86 -17.75
N HIS A 412 12.55 3.66 -18.80
CA HIS A 412 11.31 3.66 -19.56
C HIS A 412 11.16 2.34 -20.35
N GLN A 413 12.26 1.79 -20.87
CA GLN A 413 12.23 0.47 -21.48
C GLN A 413 11.88 -0.63 -20.47
N ALA A 414 12.40 -0.55 -19.24
CA ALA A 414 12.04 -1.50 -18.18
C ALA A 414 10.53 -1.50 -17.87
N VAL A 415 9.88 -0.34 -17.89
CA VAL A 415 8.42 -0.21 -17.75
C VAL A 415 7.70 -0.97 -18.86
N HIS A 416 8.10 -0.76 -20.13
CA HIS A 416 7.51 -1.45 -21.28
C HIS A 416 7.73 -2.96 -21.22
N ASP A 417 8.93 -3.39 -20.84
CA ASP A 417 9.28 -4.80 -20.71
C ASP A 417 8.37 -5.47 -19.67
N LEU A 418 8.18 -4.88 -18.48
CA LEU A 418 7.27 -5.39 -17.45
C LEU A 418 5.82 -5.47 -17.93
N ILE A 419 5.36 -4.47 -18.69
CA ILE A 419 4.00 -4.47 -19.27
C ILE A 419 3.84 -5.61 -20.29
N ALA A 420 4.82 -5.81 -21.18
CA ALA A 420 4.83 -6.93 -22.13
C ALA A 420 4.84 -8.29 -21.43
N GLU A 421 5.40 -8.31 -20.22
CA GLU A 421 5.47 -9.42 -19.29
C GLU A 421 4.17 -9.65 -18.47
N GLY A 422 3.11 -8.88 -18.76
CA GLY A 422 1.77 -9.07 -18.23
C GLY A 422 1.39 -8.18 -17.04
N PHE A 423 2.25 -7.27 -16.60
CA PHE A 423 1.88 -6.27 -15.61
C PHE A 423 0.87 -5.26 -16.20
N LEU A 424 -0.08 -4.82 -15.38
CA LEU A 424 -1.06 -3.81 -15.79
C LEU A 424 -0.39 -2.43 -15.89
N ALA A 425 -0.63 -1.69 -16.97
CA ALA A 425 -0.15 -0.32 -17.13
C ALA A 425 -1.17 0.68 -16.56
N TRP A 426 -0.81 1.38 -15.49
CA TRP A 426 -1.66 2.30 -14.74
C TRP A 426 -1.01 3.67 -14.50
N ASN A 427 -1.86 4.67 -14.26
CA ASN A 427 -1.48 5.92 -13.60
C ASN A 427 -1.98 5.90 -12.14
N MET A 428 -1.71 6.93 -11.35
CA MET A 428 -2.15 6.98 -9.94
C MET A 428 -3.68 6.93 -9.80
N ARG A 429 -4.44 7.53 -10.72
CA ARG A 429 -5.90 7.46 -10.70
C ARG A 429 -6.43 6.06 -10.99
N ASP A 430 -5.88 5.34 -11.97
CA ASP A 430 -6.24 3.95 -12.24
C ASP A 430 -5.98 3.07 -10.99
N CYS A 431 -4.86 3.31 -10.30
CA CYS A 431 -4.54 2.64 -9.04
C CYS A 431 -5.56 2.97 -7.92
N LEU A 432 -5.92 4.24 -7.75
CA LEU A 432 -6.92 4.66 -6.77
C LEU A 432 -8.30 4.04 -7.07
N ASP A 433 -8.73 4.04 -8.34
CA ASP A 433 -9.99 3.43 -8.77
C ASP A 433 -10.03 1.94 -8.42
N TRP A 434 -8.92 1.21 -8.65
CA TRP A 434 -8.80 -0.18 -8.22
C TRP A 434 -8.86 -0.34 -6.70
N ALA A 435 -8.13 0.49 -5.95
CA ALA A 435 -8.05 0.41 -4.49
C ALA A 435 -9.43 0.64 -3.84
N LEU A 436 -10.15 1.65 -4.33
CA LEU A 436 -11.52 1.94 -3.91
C LEU A 436 -12.46 0.77 -4.21
N ALA A 437 -12.41 0.22 -5.44
CA ALA A 437 -13.22 -0.93 -5.81
C ALA A 437 -12.90 -2.18 -4.96
N ALA A 438 -11.62 -2.41 -4.68
CA ALA A 438 -11.17 -3.52 -3.84
C ALA A 438 -11.68 -3.39 -2.40
N ASP A 439 -11.75 -2.16 -1.86
CA ASP A 439 -12.29 -1.85 -0.53
C ASP A 439 -13.84 -1.76 -0.50
N GLY A 440 -14.51 -2.10 -1.60
CA GLY A 440 -15.98 -2.10 -1.71
C GLY A 440 -16.60 -0.72 -1.93
N GLN A 441 -15.79 0.28 -2.28
CA GLN A 441 -16.24 1.64 -2.59
C GLN A 441 -16.47 1.80 -4.10
N ALA A 442 -17.40 2.68 -4.47
CA ALA A 442 -17.62 2.98 -5.89
C ALA A 442 -16.39 3.69 -6.48
N PRO A 443 -15.98 3.36 -7.73
CA PRO A 443 -14.94 4.09 -8.44
C PRO A 443 -15.32 5.57 -8.56
N ARG A 444 -14.32 6.47 -8.58
CA ARG A 444 -14.62 7.89 -8.72
C ARG A 444 -15.13 8.18 -10.14
N ARG A 445 -16.11 9.08 -10.25
CA ARG A 445 -16.67 9.47 -11.56
C ARG A 445 -15.60 10.20 -12.37
N ARG A 446 -15.10 9.60 -13.45
CA ARG A 446 -14.31 10.32 -14.46
C ARG A 446 -15.13 11.49 -15.01
N ALA A 447 -14.56 12.70 -14.99
CA ALA A 447 -15.13 13.83 -15.71
C ALA A 447 -15.35 13.40 -17.18
N ARG A 448 -16.58 13.56 -17.68
CA ARG A 448 -17.04 13.00 -18.96
C ARG A 448 -16.11 13.43 -20.10
N GLN A 449 -15.27 12.52 -20.60
CA GLN A 449 -14.79 12.57 -21.98
C GLN A 449 -15.74 11.74 -22.84
N GLY A 450 -16.52 12.42 -23.70
CA GLY A 450 -17.20 11.90 -24.91
C GLY A 450 -17.91 10.52 -24.85
N GLY A 451 -19.19 10.48 -25.21
CA GLY A 451 -20.09 9.31 -25.08
C GLY A 451 -19.65 7.97 -25.71
N LEU A 452 -18.61 7.90 -26.55
CA LEU A 452 -18.10 6.64 -27.11
C LEU A 452 -17.18 5.85 -26.16
N SER A 453 -16.47 6.51 -25.23
CA SER A 453 -15.53 5.83 -24.32
C SER A 453 -16.24 4.96 -23.26
N ARG A 454 -17.47 5.34 -22.88
CA ARG A 454 -18.31 4.59 -21.92
C ARG A 454 -18.72 3.21 -22.43
N LEU A 455 -18.91 3.04 -23.73
CA LEU A 455 -19.33 1.77 -24.31
C LEU A 455 -18.19 0.74 -24.26
N LEU A 456 -16.95 1.19 -24.51
CA LEU A 456 -15.77 0.31 -24.49
C LEU A 456 -15.22 0.04 -23.08
N ALA A 457 -15.27 1.02 -22.18
CA ALA A 457 -14.84 0.82 -20.79
C ALA A 457 -15.85 -0.02 -19.98
N GLY A 458 -17.15 0.08 -20.28
CA GLY A 458 -18.19 -0.74 -19.68
C GLY A 458 -18.11 -2.21 -20.09
N LEU A 459 -17.75 -2.50 -21.35
CA LEU A 459 -17.61 -3.88 -21.84
C LEU A 459 -16.39 -4.59 -21.24
N LYS A 460 -15.23 -3.91 -21.11
CA LYS A 460 -14.02 -4.52 -20.53
C LYS A 460 -14.09 -4.81 -19.03
N PHE A 461 -14.93 -4.09 -18.27
CA PHE A 461 -15.09 -4.31 -16.83
C PHE A 461 -16.14 -5.37 -16.49
N TRP A 462 -17.08 -5.65 -17.40
CA TRP A 462 -18.18 -6.59 -17.17
C TRP A 462 -17.99 -7.96 -17.84
N GLU A 463 -17.20 -8.07 -18.92
CA GLU A 463 -16.87 -9.38 -19.50
C GLU A 463 -15.99 -10.27 -18.59
N ALA A 464 -15.36 -9.70 -17.55
CA ALA A 464 -14.62 -10.46 -16.53
C ALA A 464 -15.51 -11.06 -15.41
N ARG A 465 -16.82 -10.79 -15.40
CA ARG A 465 -17.78 -11.37 -14.43
C ARG A 465 -18.73 -12.39 -15.05
N GLY A 466 -18.55 -12.71 -16.32
CA GLY A 466 -19.39 -13.66 -17.05
C GLY A 466 -18.57 -14.57 -17.95
N LYS A 467 -17.81 -15.48 -17.34
CA LYS A 467 -17.45 -16.80 -17.87
C LYS A 467 -16.95 -17.69 -16.76
#